data_AF-A0A7S6RFF9-F1
#
_entry.id   AF-A0A7S6RFF9-F1
#
_cell.length_a   1.000
_cell.length_b   1.000
_cell.length_c   1.000
_cell.angle_alpha   90.00
_cell.angle_beta   90.00
_cell.angle_gamma   90.00
#
_symmetry.space_group_name_H-M   'P 1'
#
loop_
_entity.id
_entity.type
_entity.pdbx_description
1 polymer ?
#
loop_
_entity_poly.entity_id
_entity_poly.type
_entity_poly.pdbx_seq_one_letter_code
_entity_poly.pdbx_strand_id
1 'polypeptide(L)'
;MYKCLGFFWDLSNFIILIDFVKSFFIIVGGAIALASYRGQNRQRAIDNSLNSLKMFEKTIQNKDIEIWKNVYSNTYEGSGADPYHFIVFCEENKTKQIPVCDLFISEGKGLCLAQSKLNKDEEICDLELGSIRLIAEQLNLIGYEVLYGNVELRIIYYELGQIIDIICKWINEIQDKEVKASVKFMFPYFMKMCRKYKRTMNSIPSKIYVNFC
;
A
#
# COMPACT_ATOMS: atom_id res chain seq x y z
N MET A 1 75.75 -6.37 -25.02
CA MET A 1 74.52 -7.19 -25.17
C MET A 1 73.69 -7.26 -23.88
N TYR A 2 74.28 -7.36 -22.69
CA TYR A 2 73.54 -7.44 -21.41
C TYR A 2 72.76 -6.18 -20.98
N LYS A 3 73.18 -4.97 -21.36
CA LYS A 3 72.47 -3.72 -21.01
C LYS A 3 71.09 -3.58 -21.69
N CYS A 4 70.91 -4.15 -22.89
CA CYS A 4 69.62 -4.10 -23.57
C CYS A 4 68.59 -5.03 -22.90
N LEU A 5 69.02 -6.19 -22.37
CA LEU A 5 68.11 -7.12 -21.69
C LEU A 5 67.52 -6.53 -20.40
N GLY A 6 68.31 -5.79 -19.61
CA GLY A 6 67.80 -5.12 -18.40
C GLY A 6 66.75 -4.03 -18.71
N PHE A 7 66.98 -3.26 -19.77
CA PHE A 7 66.04 -2.22 -20.22
C PHE A 7 64.70 -2.80 -20.69
N PHE A 8 64.71 -3.91 -21.43
CA PHE A 8 63.47 -4.61 -21.83
C PHE A 8 62.71 -5.21 -20.65
N TRP A 9 63.42 -5.66 -19.61
CA TRP A 9 62.81 -6.20 -18.40
C TRP A 9 62.14 -5.09 -17.56
N ASP A 10 62.79 -3.93 -17.42
CA ASP A 10 62.20 -2.76 -16.76
C ASP A 10 60.98 -2.20 -17.53
N LEU A 11 61.04 -2.17 -18.86
CA LEU A 11 59.92 -1.74 -19.69
C LEU A 11 58.71 -2.68 -19.54
N SER A 12 58.95 -3.99 -19.47
CA SER A 12 57.89 -5.00 -19.25
C SER A 12 57.25 -4.86 -17.87
N ASN A 13 58.05 -4.66 -16.82
CA ASN A 13 57.53 -4.47 -15.45
C ASN A 13 56.70 -3.18 -15.33
N PHE A 14 57.11 -2.11 -16.03
CA PHE A 14 56.36 -0.86 -16.07
C PHE A 14 55.00 -1.01 -16.76
N ILE A 15 54.94 -1.77 -17.86
CA ILE A 15 53.67 -2.06 -18.56
C ILE A 15 52.73 -2.87 -17.63
N ILE A 16 53.24 -3.90 -16.95
CA ILE A 16 52.45 -4.70 -15.99
C ILE A 16 51.92 -3.84 -14.85
N LEU A 17 52.75 -2.92 -14.31
CA LEU A 17 52.33 -1.97 -13.29
C LEU A 17 51.19 -1.07 -13.78
N ILE A 18 51.30 -0.51 -14.99
CA ILE A 18 50.26 0.33 -15.58
C ILE A 18 48.94 -0.43 -15.72
N ASP A 19 48.99 -1.66 -16.23
CA ASP A 19 47.77 -2.46 -16.44
C ASP A 19 47.15 -2.93 -15.12
N PHE A 20 47.98 -3.19 -14.10
CA PHE A 20 47.51 -3.41 -12.73
C PHE A 20 46.79 -2.18 -12.19
N VAL A 21 47.38 -0.98 -12.32
CA VAL A 21 46.78 0.28 -11.86
C VAL A 21 45.46 0.56 -12.60
N LYS A 22 45.40 0.37 -13.92
CA LYS A 22 44.14 0.50 -14.69
C LYS A 22 43.07 -0.46 -14.18
N SER A 23 43.44 -1.73 -13.98
CA SER A 23 42.52 -2.76 -13.47
C SER A 23 41.99 -2.40 -12.08
N PHE A 24 42.86 -1.89 -11.20
CA PHE A 24 42.47 -1.40 -9.89
C PHE A 24 41.46 -0.25 -9.99
N PHE A 25 41.70 0.76 -10.83
CA PHE A 25 40.77 1.87 -11.02
C PHE A 25 39.43 1.42 -11.62
N ILE A 26 39.41 0.44 -12.52
CA ILE A 26 38.17 -0.13 -13.06
C ILE A 26 37.37 -0.82 -11.95
N ILE A 27 38.01 -1.60 -11.08
CA ILE A 27 37.34 -2.28 -9.96
C ILE A 27 36.79 -1.26 -8.97
N VAL A 28 37.59 -0.28 -8.57
CA VAL A 28 37.16 0.77 -7.63
C VAL A 28 36.04 1.63 -8.23
N GLY A 29 36.18 2.05 -9.49
CA GLY A 29 35.16 2.81 -10.20
C GLY A 29 33.85 2.03 -10.33
N GLY A 30 33.92 0.73 -10.66
CA GLY A 30 32.76 -0.15 -10.72
C GLY A 30 32.05 -0.29 -9.37
N ALA A 31 32.82 -0.44 -8.28
CA ALA A 31 32.25 -0.50 -6.93
C ALA A 31 31.54 0.81 -6.53
N ILE A 32 32.14 1.97 -6.81
CA ILE A 32 31.54 3.29 -6.56
C ILE A 32 30.26 3.48 -7.38
N ALA A 33 30.29 3.11 -8.67
CA ALA A 33 29.13 3.20 -9.54
C ALA A 33 27.97 2.34 -9.04
N LEU A 34 28.24 1.10 -8.61
CA LEU A 34 27.24 0.21 -8.02
C LEU A 34 26.66 0.77 -6.71
N ALA A 35 27.51 1.30 -5.84
CA ALA A 35 27.06 1.93 -4.59
C ALA A 35 26.16 3.14 -4.86
N SER A 36 26.56 4.00 -5.81
CA SER A 36 25.82 5.18 -6.23
C SER A 36 24.47 4.81 -6.86
N TYR A 37 24.46 3.80 -7.73
CA TYR A 37 23.24 3.28 -8.35
C TYR A 37 22.24 2.77 -7.30
N ARG A 38 22.70 2.02 -6.29
CA ARG A 38 21.84 1.56 -5.19
C ARG A 38 21.27 2.73 -4.38
N GLY A 39 22.09 3.74 -4.08
CA GLY A 39 21.68 4.96 -3.40
C GLY A 39 20.61 5.71 -4.18
N GLN A 40 20.82 5.93 -5.48
CA GLN A 40 19.86 6.59 -6.36
C GLN A 40 18.54 5.81 -6.47
N ASN A 41 18.61 4.48 -6.59
CA ASN A 41 17.41 3.66 -6.68
C ASN A 41 16.57 3.73 -5.39
N ARG A 42 17.24 3.74 -4.22
CA ARG A 42 16.56 3.94 -2.94
C ARG A 42 15.92 5.32 -2.83
N GLN A 43 16.61 6.37 -3.27
CA GLN A 43 16.03 7.73 -3.27
C GLN A 43 14.78 7.79 -4.15
N ARG A 44 14.83 7.22 -5.36
CA ARG A 44 13.65 7.13 -6.25
C ARG A 44 12.50 6.39 -5.59
N ALA A 45 12.77 5.28 -4.90
CA ALA A 45 11.73 4.55 -4.19
C ALA A 45 11.08 5.39 -3.08
N ILE A 46 11.87 6.19 -2.35
CA ILE A 46 11.35 7.13 -1.35
C ILE A 46 10.48 8.21 -2.01
N ASP A 47 10.97 8.87 -3.05
CA ASP A 47 10.24 9.93 -3.75
C ASP A 47 8.94 9.41 -4.36
N ASN A 48 8.98 8.22 -4.96
CA ASN A 48 7.80 7.54 -5.48
C ASN A 48 6.80 7.22 -4.36
N SER A 49 7.27 6.81 -3.18
CA SER A 49 6.38 6.52 -2.04
C SER A 49 5.62 7.76 -1.61
N LEU A 50 6.32 8.90 -1.49
CA LEU A 50 5.71 10.18 -1.14
C LEU A 50 4.74 10.64 -2.21
N ASN A 51 5.05 10.43 -3.49
CA ASN A 51 4.14 10.74 -4.59
C ASN A 51 2.90 9.83 -4.60
N SER A 52 3.06 8.53 -4.33
CA SER A 52 1.93 7.61 -4.18
C SER A 52 1.01 8.02 -3.04
N LEU A 53 1.56 8.46 -1.91
CA LEU A 53 0.78 8.99 -0.79
C LEU A 53 0.04 10.29 -1.16
N LYS A 54 0.73 11.23 -1.84
CA LYS A 54 0.07 12.46 -2.34
C LYS A 54 -1.05 12.15 -3.32
N MET A 55 -0.86 11.18 -4.21
CA MET A 55 -1.92 10.76 -5.14
C MET A 55 -3.08 10.10 -4.40
N PHE A 56 -2.79 9.26 -3.41
CA PHE A 56 -3.81 8.70 -2.52
C PHE A 56 -4.64 9.80 -1.85
N GLU A 57 -3.99 10.77 -1.20
CA GLU A 57 -4.66 11.91 -0.55
C GLU A 57 -5.42 12.82 -1.52
N LYS A 58 -4.95 12.92 -2.77
CA LYS A 58 -5.62 13.73 -3.80
C LYS A 58 -6.86 13.03 -4.38
N THR A 59 -6.80 11.71 -4.52
CA THR A 59 -7.87 10.91 -5.11
C THR A 59 -8.94 10.54 -4.08
N ILE A 60 -8.52 10.24 -2.86
CA ILE A 60 -9.43 9.92 -1.75
C ILE A 60 -9.80 11.23 -1.05
N GLN A 61 -11.09 11.58 -1.08
CA GLN A 61 -11.57 12.78 -0.43
C GLN A 61 -11.54 12.60 1.10
N ASN A 62 -11.48 13.71 1.85
CA ASN A 62 -11.59 13.65 3.32
C ASN A 62 -12.87 12.92 3.77
N LYS A 63 -13.97 13.09 3.03
CA LYS A 63 -15.24 12.39 3.23
C LYS A 63 -15.09 10.86 3.15
N ASP A 64 -14.28 10.34 2.23
CA ASP A 64 -14.06 8.89 2.08
C ASP A 64 -13.36 8.30 3.32
N ILE A 65 -12.38 9.03 3.88
CA ILE A 65 -11.70 8.63 5.11
C ILE A 65 -12.65 8.71 6.30
N GLU A 66 -13.51 9.72 6.37
CA GLU A 66 -14.54 9.82 7.41
C GLU A 66 -15.57 8.69 7.33
N ILE A 67 -16.02 8.33 6.12
CA ILE A 67 -16.87 7.16 5.89
C ILE A 67 -16.17 5.89 6.37
N TRP A 68 -14.89 5.72 6.02
CA TRP A 68 -14.11 4.57 6.49
C TRP A 68 -14.01 4.51 8.02
N LYS A 69 -13.77 5.65 8.70
CA LYS A 69 -13.76 5.73 10.17
C LYS A 69 -15.11 5.36 10.77
N ASN A 70 -16.20 5.84 10.19
CA ASN A 70 -17.56 5.57 10.65
C ASN A 70 -17.91 4.08 10.49
N VAL A 71 -17.70 3.52 9.29
CA VAL A 71 -17.89 2.08 9.03
C VAL A 71 -17.07 1.27 10.02
N TYR A 72 -15.80 1.60 10.21
CA TYR A 72 -14.93 0.88 11.14
C TYR A 72 -15.42 0.93 12.59
N SER A 73 -15.81 2.11 13.08
CA SER A 73 -16.33 2.28 14.45
C SER A 73 -17.62 1.47 14.69
N ASN A 74 -18.42 1.28 13.64
CA ASN A 74 -19.69 0.53 13.70
C ASN A 74 -19.56 -0.98 13.40
N THR A 75 -18.33 -1.51 13.27
CA THR A 75 -18.12 -2.96 13.09
C THR A 75 -18.23 -3.76 14.40
N TYR A 76 -18.36 -5.09 14.26
CA TYR A 76 -18.42 -6.11 15.31
C TYR A 76 -17.60 -5.81 16.57
N GLU A 77 -16.36 -5.33 16.41
CA GLU A 77 -15.41 -5.19 17.53
C GLU A 77 -15.70 -3.99 18.45
N GLY A 78 -16.48 -3.00 17.99
CA GLY A 78 -16.73 -1.75 18.74
C GLY A 78 -18.18 -1.47 19.11
N SER A 79 -19.15 -2.03 18.36
CA SER A 79 -20.56 -1.62 18.48
C SER A 79 -21.55 -2.77 18.69
N GLY A 80 -21.06 -4.00 18.88
CA GLY A 80 -21.92 -5.17 19.07
C GLY A 80 -22.70 -5.59 17.82
N ALA A 81 -22.19 -5.27 16.62
CA ALA A 81 -22.68 -5.87 15.38
C ALA A 81 -22.48 -7.39 15.42
N ASP A 82 -23.08 -8.14 14.49
CA ASP A 82 -22.77 -9.54 14.26
C ASP A 82 -21.39 -9.68 13.57
N PRO A 83 -20.70 -10.83 13.71
CA PRO A 83 -19.43 -11.04 13.03
C PRO A 83 -19.56 -10.71 11.55
N TYR A 84 -18.59 -9.97 11.02
CA TYR A 84 -18.52 -9.59 9.60
C TYR A 84 -19.62 -8.62 9.12
N HIS A 85 -20.30 -7.96 10.05
CA HIS A 85 -21.28 -6.93 9.78
C HIS A 85 -20.86 -5.59 10.41
N PHE A 86 -21.47 -4.52 9.92
CA PHE A 86 -21.46 -3.20 10.56
C PHE A 86 -22.88 -2.68 10.71
N ILE A 87 -23.10 -1.85 11.73
CA ILE A 87 -24.41 -1.27 12.04
C ILE A 87 -24.58 0.04 11.26
N VAL A 88 -25.74 0.20 10.64
CA VAL A 88 -26.23 1.47 10.11
C VAL A 88 -27.50 1.86 10.86
N PHE A 89 -27.53 3.09 11.35
CA PHE A 89 -28.69 3.67 12.02
C PHE A 89 -29.62 4.28 10.97
N CYS A 90 -30.86 3.80 10.90
CA CYS A 90 -31.91 4.37 10.06
C CYS A 90 -32.89 5.20 10.89
N GLU A 91 -33.58 6.12 10.22
CA GLU A 91 -34.44 7.22 10.75
C GLU A 91 -35.55 6.81 11.75
N GLU A 92 -35.75 5.51 12.03
CA GLU A 92 -36.81 5.00 12.92
C GLU A 92 -36.28 4.24 14.16
N ASN A 93 -35.08 4.54 14.67
CA ASN A 93 -34.42 3.75 15.74
C ASN A 93 -34.26 2.25 15.39
N LYS A 94 -34.29 1.92 14.09
CA LYS A 94 -34.02 0.57 13.59
C LYS A 94 -32.57 0.51 13.16
N THR A 95 -31.83 -0.38 13.80
CA THR A 95 -30.48 -0.74 13.38
C THR A 95 -30.58 -1.76 12.25
N LYS A 96 -29.89 -1.49 11.15
CA LYS A 96 -29.69 -2.47 10.08
C LYS A 96 -28.25 -2.94 10.13
N GLN A 97 -28.06 -4.26 10.13
CA GLN A 97 -26.75 -4.85 10.00
C GLN A 97 -26.47 -5.12 8.53
N ILE A 98 -25.33 -4.61 8.04
CA ILE A 98 -24.92 -4.76 6.65
C ILE A 98 -23.64 -5.61 6.61
N PRO A 99 -23.58 -6.65 5.77
CA PRO A 99 -22.36 -7.43 5.57
C PRO A 99 -21.22 -6.55 5.06
N VAL A 100 -20.01 -6.77 5.58
CA VAL A 100 -18.78 -6.07 5.15
C VAL A 100 -18.46 -6.35 3.66
N CYS A 101 -18.95 -7.44 3.07
CA CYS A 101 -18.76 -7.70 1.64
C CYS A 101 -19.45 -6.67 0.74
N ASP A 102 -20.51 -6.02 1.22
CA ASP A 102 -21.26 -5.02 0.47
C ASP A 102 -20.48 -3.70 0.32
N LEU A 103 -19.36 -3.55 1.03
CA LEU A 103 -18.42 -2.44 0.86
C LEU A 103 -17.60 -2.53 -0.44
N PHE A 104 -17.56 -3.69 -1.10
CA PHE A 104 -16.66 -3.97 -2.24
C PHE A 104 -17.41 -4.19 -3.56
N ILE A 105 -18.58 -3.58 -3.73
CA ILE A 105 -19.45 -3.78 -4.89
C ILE A 105 -18.92 -3.06 -6.14
N SER A 106 -18.95 -3.71 -7.30
CA SER A 106 -18.51 -3.14 -8.59
C SER A 106 -19.20 -1.82 -8.96
N GLU A 107 -18.50 -0.96 -9.68
CA GLU A 107 -19.04 0.30 -10.22
C GLU A 107 -20.39 0.11 -10.94
N GLY A 108 -21.31 1.06 -10.75
CA GLY A 108 -22.64 1.04 -11.37
C GLY A 108 -23.69 0.20 -10.64
N LYS A 109 -23.31 -0.63 -9.66
CA LYS A 109 -24.24 -1.25 -8.70
C LYS A 109 -24.32 -0.37 -7.44
N GLY A 110 -24.95 0.79 -7.58
CA GLY A 110 -25.20 1.65 -6.42
C GLY A 110 -26.10 0.94 -5.42
N LEU A 111 -25.62 0.70 -4.21
CA LEU A 111 -26.51 0.51 -3.05
C LEU A 111 -27.02 1.91 -2.66
N CYS A 112 -28.01 2.40 -3.40
CA CYS A 112 -28.83 3.49 -2.89
C CYS A 112 -29.71 2.89 -1.78
N LEU A 113 -29.36 3.13 -0.52
CA LEU A 113 -30.35 3.03 0.55
C LEU A 113 -31.39 4.13 0.26
N ALA A 114 -32.63 3.73 0.02
CA ALA A 114 -33.64 4.59 -0.60
C ALA A 114 -33.88 5.88 0.21
N GLN A 115 -33.62 7.03 -0.42
CA GLN A 115 -33.88 8.41 0.04
C GLN A 115 -35.37 8.75 0.30
N SER A 116 -36.27 7.78 0.39
CA SER A 116 -37.71 8.05 0.42
C SER A 116 -38.26 8.19 1.84
N LYS A 117 -37.85 9.23 2.57
CA LYS A 117 -38.64 9.98 3.59
C LYS A 117 -37.77 10.81 4.58
N LEU A 118 -36.82 11.61 4.12
CA LEU A 118 -36.24 12.63 4.99
C LEU A 118 -36.35 14.04 4.42
N ASN A 119 -37.01 14.88 5.22
CA ASN A 119 -36.94 16.32 5.10
C ASN A 119 -35.49 16.77 5.30
N LYS A 120 -35.15 17.87 4.63
CA LYS A 120 -33.87 18.56 4.75
C LYS A 120 -33.54 18.81 6.22
N ASP A 121 -32.27 18.58 6.55
CA ASP A 121 -31.57 18.79 7.82
C ASP A 121 -31.25 17.45 8.54
N GLU A 122 -29.94 17.15 8.67
CA GLU A 122 -29.28 15.96 9.28
C GLU A 122 -29.17 14.71 8.36
N GLU A 123 -28.10 14.58 7.57
CA GLU A 123 -26.84 13.84 7.87
C GLU A 123 -27.04 12.36 8.22
N ILE A 124 -26.50 11.47 7.35
CA ILE A 124 -26.46 9.99 7.45
C ILE A 124 -27.68 9.25 6.86
N CYS A 125 -27.90 9.38 5.54
CA CYS A 125 -28.52 8.30 4.74
C CYS A 125 -27.96 8.13 3.31
N ASP A 126 -26.90 8.85 2.94
CA ASP A 126 -26.06 8.54 1.78
C ASP A 126 -24.72 7.96 2.26
N LEU A 127 -24.75 6.75 2.84
CA LEU A 127 -23.49 6.04 3.04
C LEU A 127 -23.00 5.63 1.65
N GLU A 128 -22.11 6.44 1.06
CA GLU A 128 -21.43 6.13 -0.20
C GLU A 128 -20.51 4.93 0.03
N LEU A 129 -21.08 3.72 0.05
CA LEU A 129 -20.36 2.46 0.26
C LEU A 129 -19.22 2.26 -0.77
N GLY A 130 -19.26 2.99 -1.88
CA GLY A 130 -18.19 3.08 -2.86
C GLY A 130 -16.87 3.63 -2.31
N SER A 131 -16.87 4.42 -1.23
CA SER A 131 -15.63 4.98 -0.65
C SER A 131 -14.64 3.90 -0.22
N ILE A 132 -15.12 2.80 0.37
CA ILE A 132 -14.24 1.69 0.79
C ILE A 132 -13.63 0.98 -0.42
N ARG A 133 -14.42 0.81 -1.49
CA ARG A 133 -13.94 0.29 -2.76
C ARG A 133 -12.88 1.21 -3.36
N LEU A 134 -13.12 2.52 -3.42
CA LEU A 134 -12.17 3.50 -3.95
C LEU A 134 -10.85 3.47 -3.18
N ILE A 135 -10.89 3.39 -1.85
CA ILE A 135 -9.69 3.22 -1.03
C ILE A 135 -8.99 1.90 -1.40
N ALA A 136 -9.70 0.78 -1.52
CA ALA A 136 -9.12 -0.51 -1.90
C ALA A 136 -8.50 -0.50 -3.30
N GLU A 137 -9.09 0.23 -4.26
CA GLU A 137 -8.54 0.44 -5.61
C GLU A 137 -7.22 1.20 -5.55
N GLN A 138 -7.15 2.29 -4.78
CA GLN A 138 -5.91 3.05 -4.61
C GLN A 138 -4.84 2.20 -3.90
N LEU A 139 -5.22 1.44 -2.87
CA LEU A 139 -4.31 0.49 -2.21
C LEU A 139 -3.85 -0.63 -3.15
N ASN A 140 -4.65 -1.00 -4.16
CA ASN A 140 -4.25 -1.97 -5.17
C ASN A 140 -3.20 -1.40 -6.12
N LEU A 141 -3.32 -0.12 -6.52
CA LEU A 141 -2.28 0.58 -7.28
C LEU A 141 -0.98 0.69 -6.48
N ILE A 142 -1.07 1.11 -5.21
CA ILE A 142 0.09 1.14 -4.31
C ILE A 142 0.69 -0.25 -4.14
N GLY A 143 -0.15 -1.27 -3.99
CA GLY A 143 0.27 -2.66 -3.86
C GLY A 143 1.07 -3.15 -5.07
N TYR A 144 0.71 -2.71 -6.27
CA TYR A 144 1.51 -2.98 -7.47
C TYR A 144 2.91 -2.38 -7.32
N GLU A 145 3.01 -1.07 -7.08
CA GLU A 145 4.31 -0.38 -6.94
C GLU A 145 5.19 -1.00 -5.84
N VAL A 146 4.61 -1.37 -4.69
CA VAL A 146 5.33 -2.02 -3.59
C VAL A 146 5.87 -3.38 -3.99
N LEU A 147 5.10 -4.17 -4.73
CA LEU A 147 5.50 -5.52 -5.13
C LEU A 147 6.68 -5.52 -6.10
N TYR A 148 6.77 -4.50 -6.95
CA TYR A 148 7.85 -4.32 -7.92
C TYR A 148 9.05 -3.51 -7.37
N GLY A 149 8.98 -3.06 -6.11
CA GLY A 149 10.07 -2.34 -5.45
C GLY A 149 10.25 -0.91 -5.93
N ASN A 150 9.22 -0.35 -6.56
CA ASN A 150 9.20 1.04 -7.02
C ASN A 150 8.90 2.02 -5.88
N VAL A 151 8.31 1.54 -4.78
CA VAL A 151 8.06 2.31 -3.55
C VAL A 151 8.54 1.55 -2.32
N GLU A 152 8.88 2.30 -1.29
CA GLU A 152 9.33 1.81 0.01
C GLU A 152 8.13 1.52 0.90
N LEU A 153 7.85 0.24 1.13
CA LEU A 153 6.74 -0.23 1.96
C LEU A 153 6.67 0.45 3.33
N ARG A 154 7.81 0.69 3.98
CA ARG A 154 7.86 1.32 5.31
C ARG A 154 7.18 2.68 5.35
N ILE A 155 7.36 3.48 4.30
CA ILE A 155 6.77 4.83 4.20
C ILE A 155 5.26 4.71 4.00
N ILE A 156 4.85 3.86 3.06
CA ILE A 156 3.43 3.59 2.78
C ILE A 156 2.71 3.08 4.02
N TYR A 157 3.28 2.08 4.69
CA TYR A 157 2.66 1.44 5.85
C TYR A 157 2.66 2.36 7.08
N TYR A 158 3.65 3.23 7.23
CA TYR A 158 3.62 4.24 8.28
C TYR A 158 2.39 5.14 8.16
N GLU A 159 2.07 5.66 6.97
CA GLU A 159 0.89 6.52 6.82
C GLU A 159 -0.42 5.74 6.74
N LEU A 160 -0.47 4.63 6.00
CA LEU A 160 -1.73 3.95 5.66
C LEU A 160 -1.94 2.61 6.39
N GLY A 161 -1.06 2.22 7.31
CA GLY A 161 -1.02 0.87 7.88
C GLY A 161 -2.34 0.42 8.53
N GLN A 162 -2.97 1.27 9.35
CA GLN A 162 -4.26 0.93 9.95
C GLN A 162 -5.34 0.68 8.88
N ILE A 163 -5.41 1.51 7.85
CA ILE A 163 -6.36 1.36 6.74
C ILE A 163 -6.08 0.05 5.96
N ILE A 164 -4.81 -0.21 5.63
CA ILE A 164 -4.36 -1.44 4.95
C ILE A 164 -4.80 -2.68 5.72
N ASP A 165 -4.53 -2.70 7.03
CA ASP A 165 -4.81 -3.87 7.87
C ASP A 165 -6.31 -4.13 7.99
N ILE A 166 -7.12 -3.08 8.19
CA ILE A 166 -8.57 -3.20 8.33
C ILE A 166 -9.21 -3.65 7.03
N ILE A 167 -8.87 -3.04 5.89
CA ILE A 167 -9.42 -3.44 4.60
C ILE A 167 -8.97 -4.87 4.25
N CYS A 168 -7.71 -5.23 4.51
CA CYS A 168 -7.23 -6.59 4.31
C CYS A 168 -7.95 -7.60 5.22
N LYS A 169 -8.25 -7.22 6.46
CA LYS A 169 -9.03 -8.02 7.40
C LYS A 169 -10.45 -8.23 6.88
N TRP A 170 -11.17 -7.16 6.55
CA TRP A 170 -12.51 -7.19 5.97
C TRP A 170 -12.62 -8.12 4.76
N ILE A 171 -11.71 -8.02 3.79
CA ILE A 171 -11.70 -8.91 2.61
C ILE A 171 -11.44 -10.38 3.00
N ASN A 172 -10.57 -10.64 3.98
CA ASN A 172 -10.27 -12.00 4.42
C ASN A 172 -11.35 -12.60 5.32
N GLU A 173 -12.25 -11.78 5.84
CA GLU A 173 -13.33 -12.16 6.75
C GLU A 173 -14.66 -12.41 6.04
N ILE A 174 -14.77 -12.06 4.75
CA ILE A 174 -15.91 -12.45 3.91
C ILE A 174 -16.12 -13.98 3.98
N GLN A 175 -17.31 -14.38 4.42
CA GLN A 175 -17.71 -15.78 4.61
C GLN A 175 -17.97 -16.49 3.29
N ASP A 176 -18.74 -15.85 2.39
CA ASP A 176 -19.04 -16.40 1.07
C ASP A 176 -17.76 -16.54 0.23
N LYS A 177 -17.45 -17.77 -0.18
CA LYS A 177 -16.22 -18.10 -0.92
C LYS A 177 -16.19 -17.49 -2.32
N GLU A 178 -17.33 -17.44 -3.01
CA GLU A 178 -17.42 -16.91 -4.36
C GLU A 178 -17.26 -15.38 -4.34
N VAL A 179 -17.98 -14.71 -3.44
CA VAL A 179 -17.87 -13.27 -3.24
C VAL A 179 -16.45 -12.89 -2.81
N LYS A 180 -15.87 -13.63 -1.86
CA LYS A 180 -14.48 -13.43 -1.42
C LYS A 180 -13.48 -13.59 -2.56
N ALA A 181 -13.66 -14.61 -3.41
CA ALA A 181 -12.80 -14.83 -4.57
C ALA A 181 -12.92 -13.66 -5.56
N SER A 182 -14.15 -13.21 -5.82
CA SER A 182 -14.43 -12.04 -6.67
C SER A 182 -13.77 -10.77 -6.14
N VAL A 183 -13.92 -10.46 -4.85
CA VAL A 183 -13.29 -9.29 -4.21
C VAL A 183 -11.76 -9.38 -4.25
N LYS A 184 -11.19 -10.56 -4.00
CA LYS A 184 -9.74 -10.78 -4.13
C LYS A 184 -9.25 -10.64 -5.57
N PHE A 185 -10.10 -10.96 -6.55
CA PHE A 185 -9.81 -10.79 -7.96
C PHE A 185 -9.86 -9.31 -8.39
N MET A 186 -10.72 -8.50 -7.77
CA MET A 186 -10.75 -7.05 -7.99
C MET A 186 -9.49 -6.34 -7.47
N PHE A 187 -8.92 -6.82 -6.36
CA PHE A 187 -7.73 -6.21 -5.71
C PHE A 187 -6.53 -7.15 -5.61
N PRO A 188 -6.02 -7.68 -6.74
CA PRO A 188 -5.05 -8.77 -6.73
C PRO A 188 -3.69 -8.34 -6.15
N TYR A 189 -3.23 -7.13 -6.47
CA TYR A 189 -1.93 -6.62 -6.02
C TYR A 189 -1.97 -6.21 -4.56
N PHE A 190 -3.05 -5.57 -4.12
CA PHE A 190 -3.26 -5.26 -2.70
C PHE A 190 -3.23 -6.53 -1.85
N MET A 191 -4.00 -7.55 -2.22
CA MET A 191 -4.05 -8.80 -1.47
C MET A 191 -2.74 -9.58 -1.52
N LYS A 192 -2.02 -9.53 -2.66
CA LYS A 192 -0.68 -10.13 -2.78
C LYS A 192 0.34 -9.40 -1.93
N MET A 193 0.31 -8.07 -1.87
CA MET A 193 1.16 -7.24 -1.01
C MET A 193 0.94 -7.61 0.46
N CYS A 194 -0.30 -7.61 0.94
CA CYS A 194 -0.64 -7.94 2.32
C CYS A 194 -0.14 -9.33 2.72
N ARG A 195 -0.25 -10.33 1.83
CA ARG A 195 0.26 -11.69 2.08
C ARG A 195 1.79 -11.73 2.10
N LYS A 196 2.45 -11.12 1.11
CA LYS A 196 3.91 -11.16 0.94
C LYS A 196 4.63 -10.48 2.10
N TYR A 197 4.10 -9.35 2.57
CA TYR A 197 4.77 -8.50 3.55
C TYR A 197 4.14 -8.50 4.95
N LYS A 198 3.17 -9.39 5.23
CA LYS A 198 2.49 -9.48 6.54
C LYS A 198 3.44 -9.39 7.75
N ARG A 199 4.52 -10.17 7.73
CA ARG A 199 5.51 -10.18 8.84
C ARG A 199 6.23 -8.85 8.99
N THR A 200 6.58 -8.23 7.87
CA THR A 200 7.28 -6.95 7.83
C THR A 200 6.36 -5.83 8.30
N MET A 201 5.12 -5.79 7.81
CA MET A 201 4.08 -4.83 8.22
C MET A 201 3.86 -4.87 9.74
N ASN A 202 3.66 -6.06 10.32
CA ASN A 202 3.48 -6.24 11.77
C ASN A 202 4.66 -5.75 12.64
N SER A 203 5.84 -5.52 12.05
CA SER A 203 7.03 -5.03 12.77
C SER A 203 7.26 -3.52 12.63
N ILE A 204 6.46 -2.84 11.80
CA ILE A 204 6.61 -1.42 11.49
C ILE A 204 5.48 -0.66 12.22
N PRO A 205 5.75 0.52 12.81
CA PRO A 205 4.69 1.35 13.36
C PRO A 205 3.82 1.93 12.25
N SER A 206 2.53 2.09 12.51
CA SER A 206 1.58 2.78 11.64
C SER A 206 0.89 3.92 12.37
N LYS A 207 0.54 4.97 11.64
CA LYS A 207 -0.33 6.05 12.08
C LYS A 207 -1.70 5.50 12.45
N ILE A 208 -2.24 6.01 13.56
CA ILE A 208 -3.55 5.62 14.06
C ILE A 208 -4.55 6.74 13.71
N TYR A 209 -5.59 6.37 12.98
CA TYR A 209 -6.71 7.22 12.58
C TYR A 209 -7.91 7.08 13.53
N VAL A 210 -8.14 5.89 14.06
CA VAL A 210 -9.19 5.60 15.05
C VAL A 210 -8.53 4.88 16.22
N ASN A 211 -8.64 5.47 17.41
CA ASN A 211 -8.21 4.85 18.65
C ASN A 211 -9.36 4.01 19.20
N PHE A 212 -9.07 2.80 19.68
CA PHE A 212 -9.97 2.09 20.58
C PHE A 212 -9.58 2.45 22.01
N CYS A 213 -10.55 2.97 22.76
CA CYS A 213 -10.56 2.88 24.22
C CYS A 213 -11.46 1.71 24.60
#